data_AF-A0A1W9V1M7-F1
#
_entry.id   AF-A0A1W9V1M7-F1
#
_cell.length_a   1.000
_cell.length_b   1.000
_cell.length_c   1.000
_cell.angle_alpha   90.00
_cell.angle_beta   90.00
_cell.angle_gamma   90.00
#
_symmetry.space_group_name_H-M   'P 1'
#
loop_
_entity.id
_entity.type
_entity.pdbx_description
1 polymer ?
#
loop_
_entity_poly.entity_id
_entity_poly.type
_entity_poly.pdbx_seq_one_letter_code
_entity_poly.pdbx_strand_id
1 'polypeptide(L)'
;MLKLKFLLPLLLIALLLLTQPALSQDQPSHLRFEVKHGFDGYVKDNLWTPIRITAGNAGEAVAGEIRIITQYPGEHYVRRLTLPSQSQKEITLFVPLRGGEYTLEFVNDAGKTLYRRRQQSARMIPQGDFLVGVVASEPGLLNFLAGFQAPQSGYSVEVAHLSLDELPERALALAALDALVFNDVDTTQLTPARQDALAGWVKQGGKLIVGGGPNAAATVAGLSPLLPIEGLSVKTLDTLSDLGNLVNEVVPEQGPYLTGIPQPAPNAGVDLYEQGEAFLLSAPLGMGESIYFALDFALAPMNGWAGNEAFWKRLLDPLESSPPFYASYNTPRAINKTICFYEL
;
A
#
# COMPACT_ATOMS: atom_id res chain seq x y z
N MET A 1 67.98 -36.79 12.95
CA MET A 1 68.26 -35.67 13.88
C MET A 1 68.15 -34.36 13.11
N LEU A 2 66.92 -33.91 12.85
CA LEU A 2 66.64 -32.57 12.30
C LEU A 2 66.18 -31.69 13.48
N LYS A 3 66.72 -30.47 13.54
CA LYS A 3 66.79 -29.63 14.74
C LYS A 3 65.40 -29.23 15.27
N LEU A 4 64.99 -29.85 16.39
CA LEU A 4 63.80 -29.48 17.18
C LEU A 4 63.83 -28.01 17.67
N LYS A 5 65.01 -27.37 17.68
CA LYS A 5 65.21 -25.97 18.10
C LYS A 5 64.69 -24.92 17.11
N PHE A 6 64.34 -25.29 15.87
CA PHE A 6 63.77 -24.35 14.89
C PHE A 6 62.24 -24.47 14.75
N LEU A 7 61.61 -25.47 15.37
CA LEU A 7 60.15 -25.65 15.34
C LEU A 7 59.42 -24.75 16.35
N LEU A 8 60.06 -24.41 17.47
CA LEU A 8 59.46 -23.56 18.52
C LEU A 8 59.16 -22.11 18.07
N PRO A 9 60.05 -21.39 17.35
CA PRO A 9 59.73 -20.04 16.89
C PRO A 9 58.71 -20.03 15.73
N LEU A 10 58.64 -21.09 14.93
CA LEU A 10 57.66 -21.21 13.84
C LEU A 10 56.24 -21.46 14.37
N LEU A 11 56.11 -22.24 15.45
CA LEU A 11 54.83 -22.48 16.12
C LEU A 11 54.31 -21.22 16.84
N LEU A 12 55.21 -20.38 17.37
CA LEU A 12 54.84 -19.12 18.02
C LEU A 12 54.32 -18.07 17.01
N ILE A 13 54.89 -18.03 15.79
CA ILE A 13 54.44 -17.13 14.72
C ILE A 13 53.11 -17.59 14.12
N ALA A 14 52.89 -18.91 13.98
CA ALA A 14 51.60 -19.46 13.55
C ALA A 14 50.48 -19.22 14.58
N LEU A 15 50.79 -19.21 15.88
CA LEU A 15 49.82 -18.93 16.93
C LEU A 15 49.44 -17.43 17.02
N LEU A 16 50.35 -16.52 16.63
CA LEU A 16 50.07 -15.07 16.55
C LEU A 16 49.25 -14.66 15.31
N LEU A 17 49.18 -15.50 14.27
CA LEU A 17 48.35 -15.25 13.08
C LEU A 17 46.89 -15.72 13.24
N LEU A 18 46.59 -16.48 14.30
CA LEU A 18 45.24 -16.99 14.62
C LEU A 18 44.46 -16.06 15.57
N THR A 19 45.05 -14.97 16.04
CA THR A 19 44.39 -13.97 16.90
C THR A 19 44.23 -12.64 16.17
N GLN A 20 43.73 -12.67 14.93
CA GLN A 20 43.13 -11.45 14.37
C GLN A 20 41.77 -11.28 15.05
N PRO A 21 41.55 -10.20 15.84
CA PRO A 21 40.20 -9.88 16.25
C PRO A 21 39.41 -9.63 14.97
N ALA A 22 38.39 -10.45 14.71
CA ALA A 22 37.39 -10.12 13.72
C ALA A 22 36.85 -8.74 14.11
N LEU A 23 37.15 -7.71 13.31
CA LEU A 23 36.46 -6.43 13.39
C LEU A 23 35.04 -6.63 12.86
N SER A 24 34.22 -7.34 13.62
CA SER A 24 32.79 -7.14 13.63
C SER A 24 32.52 -6.02 14.64
N GLN A 25 32.67 -4.78 14.20
CA GLN A 25 32.08 -3.66 14.93
C GLN A 25 30.58 -3.61 14.58
N ASP A 26 29.82 -4.56 15.09
CA ASP A 26 28.44 -4.26 15.48
C ASP A 26 28.53 -3.60 16.87
N GLN A 27 29.06 -2.38 16.88
CA GLN A 27 28.83 -1.48 18.00
C GLN A 27 27.31 -1.33 18.09
N PRO A 28 26.68 -1.43 19.28
CA PRO A 28 25.27 -1.08 19.40
C PRO A 28 25.13 0.37 18.97
N SER A 29 24.72 0.54 17.72
CA SER A 29 24.42 1.82 17.12
C SER A 29 23.29 2.40 17.95
N HIS A 30 23.55 3.51 18.65
CA HIS A 30 22.50 4.28 19.33
C HIS A 30 21.40 4.73 18.34
N LEU A 31 21.69 4.65 17.04
CA LEU A 31 20.73 4.85 15.96
C LEU A 31 20.08 3.54 15.54
N ARG A 32 18.76 3.54 15.45
CA ARG A 32 17.95 2.41 14.99
C ARG A 32 17.12 2.86 13.80
N PHE A 33 17.05 2.03 12.77
CA PHE A 33 16.19 2.27 11.61
C PHE A 33 15.39 1.00 11.33
N GLU A 34 14.07 1.12 11.45
CA GLU A 34 13.12 0.07 11.08
C GLU A 34 12.39 0.50 9.82
N VAL A 35 12.22 -0.43 8.89
CA VAL A 35 11.78 -0.13 7.53
C VAL A 35 10.56 -0.96 7.19
N LYS A 36 9.48 -0.28 6.79
CA LYS A 36 8.29 -0.89 6.20
C LYS A 36 8.21 -0.50 4.72
N HIS A 37 7.92 -1.49 3.88
CA HIS A 37 7.87 -1.34 2.43
C HIS A 37 6.42 -1.32 1.97
N GLY A 38 6.08 -0.36 1.12
CA GLY A 38 4.83 -0.29 0.40
C GLY A 38 3.58 -0.40 1.27
N PHE A 39 2.63 -1.18 0.79
CA PHE A 39 1.33 -1.39 1.40
C PHE A 39 1.28 -2.81 1.95
N ASP A 40 1.19 -2.98 3.28
CA ASP A 40 1.24 -4.28 3.95
C ASP A 40 2.46 -5.16 3.54
N GLY A 41 3.60 -4.51 3.30
CA GLY A 41 4.84 -5.17 2.85
C GLY A 41 4.92 -5.43 1.34
N TYR A 42 3.85 -5.20 0.58
CA TYR A 42 3.80 -5.38 -0.87
C TYR A 42 4.39 -4.19 -1.62
N VAL A 43 5.18 -4.50 -2.64
CA VAL A 43 5.87 -3.53 -3.48
C VAL A 43 5.62 -3.88 -4.95
N LYS A 44 4.93 -3.00 -5.67
CA LYS A 44 4.67 -3.20 -7.10
C LYS A 44 5.88 -2.75 -7.92
N ASP A 45 6.37 -3.64 -8.79
CA ASP A 45 7.65 -3.46 -9.47
C ASP A 45 7.64 -2.19 -10.34
N ASN A 46 8.72 -1.40 -10.22
CA ASN A 46 8.94 -0.16 -10.96
C ASN A 46 7.86 0.93 -10.76
N LEU A 47 7.06 0.84 -9.70
CA LEU A 47 6.09 1.88 -9.32
C LEU A 47 6.49 2.55 -8.00
N TRP A 48 6.07 3.81 -7.85
CA TRP A 48 6.31 4.59 -6.65
C TRP A 48 5.75 3.88 -5.43
N THR A 49 6.65 3.53 -4.51
CA THR A 49 6.31 2.77 -3.31
C THR A 49 6.71 3.57 -2.07
N PRO A 50 5.82 3.73 -1.08
CA PRO A 50 6.19 4.32 0.21
C PRO A 50 7.19 3.43 0.95
N ILE A 51 8.33 3.99 1.34
CA ILE A 51 9.29 3.38 2.26
C ILE A 51 9.20 4.16 3.57
N ARG A 52 8.47 3.59 4.53
CA ARG A 52 8.30 4.15 5.88
C ARG A 52 9.48 3.74 6.74
N ILE A 53 10.17 4.71 7.31
CA ILE A 53 11.37 4.52 8.12
C ILE A 53 11.13 5.10 9.50
N THR A 54 11.12 4.22 10.50
CA THR A 54 11.12 4.60 11.91
C THR A 54 12.57 4.72 12.38
N ALA A 55 13.02 5.95 12.56
CA ALA A 55 14.37 6.30 12.98
C ALA A 55 14.40 6.64 14.47
N GLY A 56 15.14 5.88 15.27
CA GLY A 56 15.37 6.11 16.69
C GLY A 56 16.80 6.59 16.97
N ASN A 57 16.96 7.44 17.97
CA ASN A 57 18.25 7.90 18.48
C ASN A 57 18.28 7.88 20.01
N ALA A 58 19.10 6.99 20.58
CA ALA A 58 19.37 6.88 22.01
C ALA A 58 20.70 7.54 22.44
N GLY A 59 21.39 8.24 21.53
CA GLY A 59 22.67 8.89 21.76
C GLY A 59 22.58 10.42 21.70
N GLU A 60 23.70 11.07 21.38
CA GLU A 60 23.73 12.52 21.16
C GLU A 60 22.90 12.94 19.94
N ALA A 61 22.43 14.19 19.95
CA ALA A 61 21.67 14.74 18.84
C ALA A 61 22.48 14.71 17.54
N VAL A 62 21.85 14.29 16.45
CA VAL A 62 22.50 14.18 15.14
C VAL A 62 21.58 14.69 14.04
N ALA A 63 22.16 15.38 13.08
CA ALA A 63 21.50 15.82 11.87
C ALA A 63 22.28 15.36 10.64
N GLY A 64 21.54 15.11 9.57
CA GLY A 64 22.09 14.66 8.31
C GLY A 64 21.02 14.29 7.29
N GLU A 65 21.35 13.33 6.46
CA GLU A 65 20.52 12.85 5.37
C GLU A 65 20.31 11.35 5.48
N ILE A 66 19.05 10.93 5.39
CA ILE A 66 18.70 9.56 5.11
C ILE A 66 18.68 9.39 3.58
N ARG A 67 19.28 8.31 3.09
CA ARG A 67 19.48 8.04 1.66
C ARG A 67 19.05 6.63 1.34
N ILE A 68 18.20 6.48 0.33
CA ILE A 68 17.93 5.20 -0.31
C ILE A 68 18.72 5.17 -1.62
N ILE A 69 19.64 4.21 -1.71
CA ILE A 69 20.50 3.98 -2.86
C ILE A 69 19.99 2.73 -3.57
N THR A 70 19.40 2.90 -4.74
CA THR A 70 18.94 1.76 -5.53
C THR A 70 20.12 1.11 -6.26
N GLN A 71 19.88 -0.05 -6.87
CA GLN A 71 20.87 -0.73 -7.69
C GLN A 71 21.18 -0.02 -9.03
N TYR A 72 20.44 1.03 -9.38
CA TYR A 72 20.67 1.80 -10.61
C TYR A 72 21.66 2.94 -10.37
N PRO A 73 22.73 3.03 -11.17
CA PRO A 73 23.73 4.08 -11.00
C PRO A 73 23.13 5.48 -11.04
N GLY A 74 23.28 6.24 -9.95
CA GLY A 74 22.86 7.65 -9.84
C GLY A 74 21.48 7.89 -9.26
N GLU A 75 20.70 6.84 -8.96
CA GLU A 75 19.40 6.98 -8.31
C GLU A 75 19.55 6.97 -6.79
N HIS A 76 19.58 8.17 -6.22
CA HIS A 76 19.59 8.39 -4.78
C HIS A 76 18.35 9.19 -4.37
N TYR A 77 17.60 8.64 -3.42
CA TYR A 77 16.45 9.32 -2.82
C TYR A 77 16.88 9.82 -1.45
N VAL A 78 16.82 11.13 -1.26
CA VAL A 78 17.44 11.79 -0.11
C VAL A 78 16.40 12.61 0.63
N ARG A 79 16.41 12.51 1.97
CA ARG A 79 15.61 13.37 2.83
C ARG A 79 16.42 13.82 4.04
N ARG A 80 16.34 15.11 4.37
CA ARG A 80 16.98 15.64 5.57
C ARG A 80 16.30 15.08 6.81
N LEU A 81 17.11 14.64 7.78
CA LEU A 81 16.63 14.02 9.01
C LEU A 81 17.46 14.54 10.19
N THR A 82 16.76 15.12 11.15
CA THR A 82 17.32 15.54 12.43
C THR A 82 16.74 14.67 13.53
N LEU A 83 17.61 13.99 14.27
CA LEU A 83 17.29 13.12 15.40
C LEU A 83 17.87 13.72 16.68
N PRO A 84 17.06 14.43 17.49
CA PRO A 84 17.47 14.84 18.83
C PRO A 84 17.91 13.66 19.71
N SER A 85 18.56 13.96 20.83
CA SER A 85 18.84 12.94 21.85
C SER A 85 17.53 12.35 22.39
N GLN A 86 17.50 11.03 22.60
CA GLN A 86 16.32 10.28 23.07
C GLN A 86 15.07 10.55 22.22
N SER A 87 15.18 10.40 20.90
CA SER A 87 14.08 10.67 19.98
C SER A 87 13.73 9.49 19.10
N GLN A 88 12.49 9.48 18.63
CA GLN A 88 11.99 8.61 17.58
C GLN A 88 11.20 9.45 16.58
N LYS A 89 11.46 9.26 15.29
CA LYS A 89 10.76 9.92 14.20
C LYS A 89 10.40 8.92 13.12
N GLU A 90 9.22 9.09 12.55
CA GLU A 90 8.84 8.42 11.32
C GLU A 90 9.02 9.37 10.14
N ILE A 91 9.60 8.85 9.07
CA ILE A 91 9.68 9.54 7.78
C ILE A 91 9.30 8.57 6.67
N THR A 92 8.78 9.11 5.58
CA THR A 92 8.49 8.32 4.37
C THR A 92 9.31 8.88 3.22
N LEU A 93 9.91 8.00 2.42
CA LEU A 93 10.42 8.31 1.09
C LEU A 93 9.62 7.49 0.08
N PHE A 94 9.30 8.09 -1.07
CA PHE A 94 8.68 7.35 -2.17
C PHE A 94 9.77 6.95 -3.14
N VAL A 95 9.87 5.65 -3.42
CA VAL A 95 10.95 5.10 -4.24
C VAL A 95 10.38 4.06 -5.20
N PRO A 96 10.62 4.17 -6.52
CA PRO A 96 10.39 3.07 -7.45
C PRO A 96 11.45 2.00 -7.23
N LEU A 97 11.05 0.87 -6.65
CA LEU A 97 11.93 -0.27 -6.45
C LEU A 97 11.81 -1.23 -7.63
N ARG A 98 12.94 -1.73 -8.13
CA ARG A 98 12.97 -2.85 -9.07
C ARG A 98 13.68 -4.02 -8.43
N GLY A 99 13.02 -5.18 -8.38
CA GLY A 99 13.55 -6.36 -7.69
C GLY A 99 13.69 -6.22 -6.17
N GLY A 100 13.24 -5.12 -5.57
CA GLY A 100 13.14 -4.93 -4.12
C GLY A 100 14.42 -4.60 -3.36
N GLU A 101 15.59 -4.65 -4.03
CA GLU A 101 16.90 -4.42 -3.40
C GLU A 101 17.30 -2.94 -3.40
N TYR A 102 17.76 -2.46 -2.25
CA TYR A 102 18.42 -1.14 -2.13
C TYR A 102 19.30 -1.09 -0.87
N THR A 103 20.09 -0.02 -0.73
CA THR A 103 20.85 0.27 0.48
C THR A 103 20.26 1.48 1.18
N LEU A 104 19.97 1.35 2.48
CA LEU A 104 19.61 2.46 3.35
C LEU A 104 20.86 3.00 4.04
N GLU A 105 21.11 4.30 3.91
CA GLU A 105 22.24 4.99 4.55
C GLU A 105 21.77 6.22 5.32
N PHE A 106 22.36 6.44 6.50
CA PHE A 106 22.26 7.73 7.19
C PHE A 106 23.65 8.37 7.26
N VAL A 107 23.78 9.57 6.70
CA VAL A 107 25.04 10.31 6.59
C VAL A 107 24.86 11.63 7.33
N ASN A 108 25.73 11.93 8.30
CA ASN A 108 25.63 13.17 9.05
C ASN A 108 26.10 14.39 8.22
N ASP A 109 25.85 15.59 8.75
CA ASP A 109 26.25 16.85 8.09
C ASP A 109 27.77 16.99 7.85
N ALA A 110 28.60 16.23 8.58
CA ALA A 110 30.05 16.17 8.36
C ALA A 110 30.46 15.19 7.23
N GLY A 111 29.49 14.55 6.57
CA GLY A 111 29.73 13.58 5.50
C GLY A 111 30.11 12.17 5.98
N LYS A 112 30.03 11.89 7.28
CA LYS A 112 30.31 10.56 7.85
C LYS A 112 29.06 9.69 7.80
N THR A 113 29.16 8.51 7.17
CA THR A 113 28.12 7.48 7.23
C THR A 113 28.03 6.91 8.64
N LEU A 114 26.89 7.08 9.28
CA LEU A 114 26.61 6.60 10.64
C LEU A 114 25.79 5.30 10.64
N TYR A 115 25.04 5.04 9.56
CA TYR A 115 24.30 3.80 9.36
C TYR A 115 24.34 3.41 7.90
N ARG A 116 24.50 2.11 7.62
CA ARG A 116 24.43 1.54 6.28
C ARG A 116 23.99 0.08 6.36
N ARG A 117 22.85 -0.23 5.73
CA ARG A 117 22.34 -1.61 5.64
C ARG A 117 21.68 -1.85 4.29
N ARG A 118 21.91 -3.03 3.72
CA ARG A 118 21.14 -3.52 2.57
C ARG A 118 19.74 -3.90 3.04
N GLN A 119 18.74 -3.51 2.25
CA GLN A 119 17.35 -3.83 2.45
C GLN A 119 16.88 -4.72 1.30
N GLN A 120 15.93 -5.59 1.59
CA GLN A 120 15.23 -6.38 0.58
C GLN A 120 13.74 -6.34 0.88
N SER A 121 12.96 -5.97 -0.13
CA SER A 121 11.50 -6.09 -0.07
C SER A 121 11.12 -7.56 -0.18
N ALA A 122 10.30 -8.05 0.75
CA ALA A 122 9.96 -9.46 0.82
C ALA A 122 8.84 -9.88 -0.17
N ARG A 123 7.99 -8.94 -0.59
CA ARG A 123 6.78 -9.22 -1.39
C ARG A 123 6.72 -8.31 -2.62
N MET A 124 7.48 -8.67 -3.65
CA MET A 124 7.43 -7.97 -4.94
C MET A 124 6.24 -8.47 -5.76
N ILE A 125 5.45 -7.54 -6.29
CA ILE A 125 4.32 -7.81 -7.18
C ILE A 125 4.70 -7.38 -8.61
N PRO A 126 4.56 -8.26 -9.63
CA PRO A 126 4.71 -7.87 -11.03
C PRO A 126 3.80 -6.70 -11.39
N GLN A 127 4.23 -5.81 -12.28
CA GLN A 127 3.44 -4.62 -12.61
C GLN A 127 2.05 -4.93 -13.20
N GLY A 128 1.86 -6.08 -13.84
CA GLY A 128 0.55 -6.51 -14.35
C GLY A 128 -0.40 -7.01 -13.28
N ASP A 129 0.12 -7.52 -12.16
CA ASP A 129 -0.69 -8.07 -11.07
C ASP A 129 -1.40 -6.96 -10.29
N PHE A 130 -2.58 -7.28 -9.78
CA PHE A 130 -3.46 -6.34 -9.09
C PHE A 130 -3.10 -6.29 -7.61
N LEU A 131 -3.02 -5.08 -7.04
CA LEU A 131 -2.90 -4.85 -5.61
C LEU A 131 -4.13 -4.07 -5.13
N VAL A 132 -4.94 -4.73 -4.30
CA VAL A 132 -6.13 -4.16 -3.69
C VAL A 132 -5.78 -3.71 -2.27
N GLY A 133 -5.84 -2.40 -2.01
CA GLY A 133 -5.79 -1.87 -0.66
C GLY A 133 -7.12 -2.05 0.04
N VAL A 134 -7.13 -2.46 1.30
CA VAL A 134 -8.35 -2.59 2.12
C VAL A 134 -8.18 -1.80 3.41
N VAL A 135 -9.08 -0.85 3.63
CA VAL A 135 -9.18 -0.05 4.84
C VAL A 135 -10.50 -0.39 5.51
N ALA A 136 -10.45 -1.22 6.54
CA ALA A 136 -11.64 -1.71 7.22
C ALA A 136 -11.39 -1.95 8.71
N SER A 137 -12.46 -1.95 9.51
CA SER A 137 -12.38 -2.30 10.94
C SER A 137 -12.11 -3.79 11.15
N GLU A 138 -12.59 -4.66 10.26
CA GLU A 138 -12.39 -6.11 10.35
C GLU A 138 -11.03 -6.52 9.74
N PRO A 139 -10.09 -7.06 10.55
CA PRO A 139 -8.81 -7.52 10.04
C PRO A 139 -8.98 -8.70 9.08
N GLY A 140 -8.32 -8.65 7.91
CA GLY A 140 -8.34 -9.76 6.95
C GLY A 140 -9.57 -9.79 6.04
N LEU A 141 -10.42 -8.76 6.08
CA LEU A 141 -11.51 -8.57 5.12
C LEU A 141 -10.99 -8.69 3.67
N LEU A 142 -11.68 -9.47 2.83
CA LEU A 142 -11.29 -9.77 1.45
C LEU A 142 -9.99 -10.56 1.25
N ASN A 143 -9.40 -11.17 2.29
CA ASN A 143 -8.23 -12.06 2.11
C ASN A 143 -8.46 -13.19 1.09
N PHE A 144 -9.71 -13.61 0.89
CA PHE A 144 -10.05 -14.61 -0.10
C PHE A 144 -9.76 -14.17 -1.55
N LEU A 145 -9.65 -12.86 -1.82
CA LEU A 145 -9.27 -12.35 -3.14
C LEU A 145 -7.80 -12.63 -3.46
N ALA A 146 -6.95 -12.84 -2.45
CA ALA A 146 -5.54 -13.12 -2.68
C ALA A 146 -5.38 -14.41 -3.51
N GLY A 147 -4.67 -14.31 -4.63
CA GLY A 147 -4.48 -15.41 -5.58
C GLY A 147 -5.63 -15.59 -6.59
N PHE A 148 -6.67 -14.74 -6.56
CA PHE A 148 -7.66 -14.72 -7.64
C PHE A 148 -7.01 -14.32 -8.95
N GLN A 149 -7.46 -14.94 -10.04
CA GLN A 149 -7.11 -14.51 -11.38
C GLN A 149 -8.14 -13.50 -11.86
N ALA A 150 -7.69 -12.28 -12.12
CA ALA A 150 -8.52 -11.24 -12.71
C ALA A 150 -9.00 -11.70 -14.10
N PRO A 151 -10.29 -11.49 -14.45
CA PRO A 151 -10.80 -11.86 -15.76
C PRO A 151 -10.02 -11.17 -16.87
N GLN A 152 -9.91 -11.83 -18.02
CA GLN A 152 -9.28 -11.34 -19.26
C GLN A 152 -7.77 -11.10 -19.27
N SER A 153 -7.12 -11.00 -18.12
CA SER A 153 -5.71 -10.64 -18.06
C SER A 153 -4.79 -11.75 -17.54
N GLY A 154 -5.34 -12.71 -16.79
CA GLY A 154 -4.55 -13.78 -16.16
C GLY A 154 -3.66 -13.30 -15.01
N TYR A 155 -3.80 -12.04 -14.62
CA TYR A 155 -3.07 -11.40 -13.54
C TYR A 155 -3.58 -11.85 -12.17
N SER A 156 -2.66 -12.00 -11.22
CA SER A 156 -2.99 -12.36 -9.85
C SER A 156 -3.44 -11.15 -9.05
N VAL A 157 -4.31 -11.35 -8.07
CA VAL A 157 -4.74 -10.32 -7.11
C VAL A 157 -4.01 -10.54 -5.79
N GLU A 158 -3.47 -9.47 -5.22
CA GLU A 158 -2.93 -9.40 -3.86
C GLU A 158 -3.74 -8.38 -3.05
N VAL A 159 -3.81 -8.59 -1.74
CA VAL A 159 -4.58 -7.76 -0.81
C VAL A 159 -3.65 -7.16 0.24
N ALA A 160 -3.65 -5.84 0.36
CA ALA A 160 -2.90 -5.12 1.38
C ALA A 160 -3.84 -4.45 2.38
N HIS A 161 -3.73 -4.81 3.65
CA HIS A 161 -4.50 -4.19 4.73
C HIS A 161 -3.84 -2.91 5.21
N LEU A 162 -4.61 -1.84 5.32
CA LEU A 162 -4.13 -0.51 5.64
C LEU A 162 -5.00 0.15 6.71
N SER A 163 -4.38 0.88 7.62
CA SER A 163 -5.09 1.85 8.44
C SER A 163 -5.21 3.21 7.74
N LEU A 164 -6.14 4.06 8.21
CA LEU A 164 -6.33 5.41 7.64
C LEU A 164 -5.06 6.26 7.71
N ASP A 165 -4.26 6.12 8.77
CA ASP A 165 -3.01 6.86 8.94
C ASP A 165 -1.88 6.36 8.02
N GLU A 166 -1.97 5.11 7.56
CA GLU A 166 -1.03 4.54 6.59
C GLU A 166 -1.27 4.99 5.15
N LEU A 167 -2.41 5.62 4.86
CA LEU A 167 -2.69 6.19 3.53
C LEU A 167 -1.77 7.39 3.27
N PRO A 168 -1.04 7.40 2.13
CA PRO A 168 -0.21 8.52 1.74
C PRO A 168 -1.00 9.81 1.51
N GLU A 169 -0.38 10.94 1.83
CA GLU A 169 -0.92 12.28 1.58
C GLU A 169 -0.66 12.77 0.14
N ARG A 170 -0.31 11.86 -0.78
CA ARG A 170 -0.02 12.17 -2.18
C ARG A 170 -0.62 11.15 -3.12
N ALA A 171 -1.33 11.61 -4.14
CA ALA A 171 -1.95 10.74 -5.14
C ALA A 171 -0.94 9.78 -5.81
N LEU A 172 0.24 10.29 -6.20
CA LEU A 172 1.26 9.48 -6.87
C LEU A 172 1.78 8.32 -6.02
N ALA A 173 1.70 8.43 -4.69
CA ALA A 173 2.12 7.38 -3.78
C ALA A 173 1.13 6.22 -3.68
N LEU A 174 -0.12 6.43 -4.10
CA LEU A 174 -1.16 5.40 -4.21
C LEU A 174 -1.08 4.65 -5.55
N ALA A 175 -0.17 5.03 -6.46
CA ALA A 175 -0.03 4.46 -7.80
C ALA A 175 0.20 2.94 -7.85
N ALA A 176 0.72 2.35 -6.77
CA ALA A 176 0.91 0.91 -6.69
C ALA A 176 -0.40 0.15 -6.41
N LEU A 177 -1.46 0.83 -5.95
CA LEU A 177 -2.78 0.25 -5.74
C LEU A 177 -3.64 0.40 -6.99
N ASP A 178 -4.25 -0.70 -7.43
CA ASP A 178 -5.18 -0.72 -8.56
C ASP A 178 -6.61 -0.43 -8.07
N ALA A 179 -6.95 -0.91 -6.87
CA ALA A 179 -8.19 -0.60 -6.19
C ALA A 179 -7.96 -0.31 -4.70
N LEU A 180 -8.84 0.50 -4.12
CA LEU A 180 -8.84 0.79 -2.69
C LEU A 180 -10.27 0.65 -2.16
N VAL A 181 -10.45 -0.27 -1.22
CA VAL A 181 -11.72 -0.61 -0.61
C VAL A 181 -11.82 0.04 0.77
N PHE A 182 -12.91 0.75 1.04
CA PHE A 182 -13.28 1.19 2.38
C PHE A 182 -14.54 0.45 2.84
N ASN A 183 -14.51 -0.13 4.04
CA ASN A 183 -15.66 -0.85 4.59
C ASN A 183 -15.70 -0.71 6.10
N ASP A 184 -16.87 -0.33 6.63
CA ASP A 184 -17.09 -0.19 8.08
C ASP A 184 -15.97 0.56 8.81
N VAL A 185 -15.63 1.78 8.37
CA VAL A 185 -14.54 2.58 8.94
C VAL A 185 -14.94 4.05 8.97
N ASP A 186 -14.62 4.77 10.03
CA ASP A 186 -14.94 6.19 10.13
C ASP A 186 -13.96 7.06 9.33
N THR A 187 -14.33 7.39 8.09
CA THR A 187 -13.47 8.18 7.19
C THR A 187 -13.45 9.67 7.53
N THR A 188 -14.23 10.13 8.51
CA THR A 188 -14.13 11.53 8.99
C THR A 188 -12.78 11.82 9.65
N GLN A 189 -12.02 10.78 10.00
CA GLN A 189 -10.67 10.87 10.54
C GLN A 189 -9.60 11.13 9.46
N LEU A 190 -9.95 11.06 8.18
CA LEU A 190 -9.03 11.41 7.09
C LEU A 190 -8.68 12.91 7.16
N THR A 191 -7.40 13.21 6.98
CA THR A 191 -6.94 14.58 6.82
C THR A 191 -7.32 15.10 5.43
N PRO A 192 -7.47 16.43 5.24
CA PRO A 192 -7.72 17.00 3.91
C PRO A 192 -6.69 16.57 2.87
N ALA A 193 -5.41 16.48 3.26
CA ALA A 193 -4.34 16.04 2.37
C ALA A 193 -4.52 14.58 1.88
N ARG A 194 -5.04 13.68 2.73
CA ARG A 194 -5.37 12.30 2.32
C ARG A 194 -6.60 12.27 1.43
N GLN A 195 -7.62 13.07 1.72
CA GLN A 195 -8.80 13.19 0.86
C GLN A 195 -8.42 13.69 -0.54
N ASP A 196 -7.58 14.73 -0.62
CA ASP A 196 -7.06 15.25 -1.89
C ASP A 196 -6.19 14.23 -2.62
N ALA A 197 -5.39 13.45 -1.89
CA ALA A 197 -4.59 12.36 -2.47
C ALA A 197 -5.47 11.27 -3.08
N LEU A 198 -6.52 10.85 -2.39
CA LEU A 198 -7.51 9.89 -2.89
C LEU A 198 -8.22 10.44 -4.13
N ALA A 199 -8.69 11.69 -4.07
CA ALA A 199 -9.34 12.35 -5.20
C ALA A 199 -8.42 12.41 -6.43
N GLY A 200 -7.15 12.77 -6.22
CA GLY A 200 -6.15 12.82 -7.28
C GLY A 200 -5.80 11.45 -7.84
N TRP A 201 -5.76 10.41 -7.01
CA TRP A 201 -5.48 9.03 -7.43
C TRP A 201 -6.62 8.43 -8.24
N VAL A 202 -7.89 8.56 -7.79
CA VAL A 202 -9.05 8.10 -8.57
C VAL A 202 -9.09 8.81 -9.92
N LYS A 203 -8.92 10.14 -9.95
CA LYS A 203 -8.90 10.92 -11.21
C LYS A 203 -7.84 10.46 -12.20
N GLN A 204 -6.75 9.85 -11.73
CA GLN A 204 -5.67 9.34 -12.57
C GLN A 204 -5.83 7.87 -12.98
N GLY A 205 -6.90 7.18 -12.56
CA GLY A 205 -7.17 5.80 -12.96
C GLY A 205 -7.38 4.83 -11.79
N GLY A 206 -7.28 5.28 -10.54
CA GLY A 206 -7.57 4.43 -9.38
C GLY A 206 -9.05 4.03 -9.29
N LYS A 207 -9.32 2.84 -8.75
CA LYS A 207 -10.69 2.36 -8.49
C LYS A 207 -11.04 2.43 -7.01
N LEU A 208 -11.91 3.34 -6.62
CA LEU A 208 -12.41 3.47 -5.25
C LEU A 208 -13.68 2.63 -5.07
N ILE A 209 -13.70 1.75 -4.07
CA ILE A 209 -14.85 0.90 -3.77
C ILE A 209 -15.25 1.11 -2.31
N VAL A 210 -16.53 1.39 -2.06
CA VAL A 210 -17.03 1.65 -0.70
C VAL A 210 -18.18 0.70 -0.38
N GLY A 211 -18.02 -0.05 0.71
CA GLY A 211 -19.05 -0.90 1.29
C GLY A 211 -20.01 -0.10 2.16
N GLY A 212 -21.27 -0.52 2.13
CA GLY A 212 -22.38 0.10 2.84
C GLY A 212 -22.66 -0.58 4.17
N GLY A 213 -23.91 -1.01 4.36
CA GLY A 213 -24.37 -1.63 5.59
C GLY A 213 -24.69 -0.64 6.73
N PRO A 214 -24.76 -1.12 7.98
CA PRO A 214 -25.20 -0.32 9.13
C PRO A 214 -24.38 0.93 9.39
N ASN A 215 -23.08 0.89 9.12
CA ASN A 215 -22.14 1.98 9.38
C ASN A 215 -21.78 2.80 8.11
N ALA A 216 -22.56 2.65 7.03
CA ALA A 216 -22.28 3.30 5.74
C ALA A 216 -22.08 4.83 5.87
N ALA A 217 -22.85 5.48 6.75
CA ALA A 217 -22.77 6.92 6.94
C ALA A 217 -21.37 7.38 7.41
N ALA A 218 -20.72 6.65 8.32
CA ALA A 218 -19.37 6.98 8.78
C ALA A 218 -18.32 6.69 7.70
N THR A 219 -18.47 5.58 6.97
CA THR A 219 -17.58 5.21 5.86
C THR A 219 -17.62 6.20 4.71
N VAL A 220 -18.80 6.73 4.38
CA VAL A 220 -18.97 7.66 3.27
C VAL A 220 -18.60 9.10 3.64
N ALA A 221 -18.74 9.52 4.89
CA ALA A 221 -18.68 10.94 5.27
C ALA A 221 -17.39 11.65 4.81
N GLY A 222 -16.22 11.01 4.94
CA GLY A 222 -14.94 11.55 4.47
C GLY A 222 -14.65 11.36 2.99
N LEU A 223 -15.51 10.65 2.26
CA LEU A 223 -15.34 10.28 0.85
C LEU A 223 -16.45 10.80 -0.07
N SER A 224 -17.52 11.39 0.49
CA SER A 224 -18.73 11.80 -0.23
C SER A 224 -18.48 12.55 -1.55
N PRO A 225 -17.51 13.49 -1.68
CA PRO A 225 -17.23 14.17 -2.95
C PRO A 225 -16.72 13.26 -4.07
N LEU A 226 -16.28 12.04 -3.75
CA LEU A 226 -15.75 11.05 -4.68
C LEU A 226 -16.80 10.01 -5.08
N LEU A 227 -17.90 9.91 -4.35
CA LEU A 227 -18.85 8.81 -4.49
C LEU A 227 -20.07 9.20 -5.33
N PRO A 228 -20.69 8.23 -6.04
CA PRO A 228 -21.88 8.47 -6.87
C PRO A 228 -23.18 8.57 -6.05
N ILE A 229 -23.15 9.20 -4.87
CA ILE A 229 -24.29 9.23 -3.93
C ILE A 229 -24.50 10.63 -3.34
N GLU A 230 -25.75 11.02 -3.11
CA GLU A 230 -26.12 12.30 -2.47
C GLU A 230 -26.73 12.13 -1.07
N GLY A 231 -27.11 10.90 -0.72
CA GLY A 231 -27.78 10.60 0.53
C GLY A 231 -27.67 9.11 0.85
N LEU A 232 -27.93 8.78 2.12
CA LEU A 232 -27.92 7.41 2.63
C LEU A 232 -29.07 7.21 3.60
N SER A 233 -29.64 6.02 3.58
CA SER A 233 -30.58 5.54 4.59
C SER A 233 -30.28 4.10 4.93
N VAL A 234 -30.44 3.73 6.19
CA VAL A 234 -30.32 2.32 6.59
C VAL A 234 -31.69 1.65 6.42
N LYS A 235 -31.74 0.56 5.66
CA LYS A 235 -32.94 -0.25 5.47
C LYS A 235 -32.64 -1.73 5.70
N THR A 236 -33.68 -2.46 6.04
CA THR A 236 -33.63 -3.91 6.14
C THR A 236 -34.31 -4.53 4.92
N LEU A 237 -33.63 -5.46 4.25
CA LEU A 237 -34.19 -6.26 3.17
C LEU A 237 -34.28 -7.73 3.59
N ASP A 238 -35.35 -8.42 3.20
CA ASP A 238 -35.55 -9.83 3.55
C ASP A 238 -34.83 -10.79 2.59
N THR A 239 -34.68 -10.38 1.33
CA THR A 239 -34.07 -11.18 0.25
C THR A 239 -33.17 -10.31 -0.61
N LEU A 240 -32.19 -10.94 -1.25
CA LEU A 240 -31.22 -10.29 -2.14
C LEU A 240 -31.17 -11.05 -3.48
N SER A 241 -32.32 -11.14 -4.14
CA SER A 241 -32.49 -12.00 -5.33
C SER A 241 -31.80 -11.41 -6.54
N ASP A 242 -31.85 -10.09 -6.71
CA ASP A 242 -31.23 -9.41 -7.85
C ASP A 242 -29.70 -9.45 -7.75
N LEU A 243 -29.14 -9.34 -6.52
CA LEU A 243 -27.72 -9.59 -6.27
C LEU A 243 -27.30 -11.01 -6.68
N GLY A 244 -28.12 -12.00 -6.37
CA GLY A 244 -27.88 -13.39 -6.79
C GLY A 244 -27.90 -13.54 -8.32
N ASN A 245 -28.91 -12.96 -8.95
CA ASN A 245 -29.07 -12.98 -10.42
C ASN A 245 -27.91 -12.28 -11.13
N LEU A 246 -27.35 -11.20 -10.56
CA LEU A 246 -26.23 -10.44 -11.14
C LEU A 246 -25.02 -11.33 -11.47
N VAL A 247 -24.77 -12.33 -10.63
CA VAL A 247 -23.61 -13.24 -10.75
C VAL A 247 -24.04 -14.69 -10.99
N ASN A 248 -25.33 -14.93 -11.25
CA ASN A 248 -25.91 -16.24 -11.44
C ASN A 248 -25.61 -17.22 -10.28
N GLU A 249 -25.73 -16.74 -9.05
CA GLU A 249 -25.57 -17.53 -7.81
C GLU A 249 -26.73 -17.28 -6.84
N VAL A 250 -27.05 -18.28 -6.03
CA VAL A 250 -28.12 -18.13 -5.03
C VAL A 250 -27.58 -17.41 -3.80
N VAL A 251 -28.24 -16.34 -3.37
CA VAL A 251 -28.00 -15.76 -2.04
C VAL A 251 -28.76 -16.61 -1.01
N PRO A 252 -28.09 -17.15 0.03
CA PRO A 252 -28.77 -17.95 1.05
C PRO A 252 -29.86 -17.15 1.73
N GLU A 253 -31.08 -17.67 1.86
CA GLU A 253 -32.22 -17.01 2.54
C GLU A 253 -31.98 -16.89 4.07
N GLN A 254 -31.17 -15.90 4.45
CA GLN A 254 -30.71 -15.66 5.82
C GLN A 254 -30.99 -14.23 6.28
N GLY A 255 -31.93 -13.54 5.61
CA GLY A 255 -32.38 -12.22 6.02
C GLY A 255 -32.95 -12.23 7.44
N PRO A 256 -33.10 -11.06 8.07
CA PRO A 256 -32.97 -9.72 7.49
C PRO A 256 -31.52 -9.25 7.22
N TYR A 257 -31.29 -8.57 6.09
CA TYR A 257 -30.02 -7.92 5.75
C TYR A 257 -30.09 -6.42 6.01
N LEU A 258 -29.15 -5.90 6.80
CA LEU A 258 -29.01 -4.46 7.01
C LEU A 258 -28.19 -3.84 5.89
N THR A 259 -28.78 -2.85 5.23
CA THR A 259 -28.25 -2.22 4.01
C THR A 259 -28.12 -0.72 4.22
N GLY A 260 -27.07 -0.13 3.68
CA GLY A 260 -26.92 1.31 3.52
C GLY A 260 -27.42 1.69 2.13
N ILE A 261 -28.72 1.96 2.00
CA ILE A 261 -29.33 2.30 0.71
C ILE A 261 -28.94 3.73 0.32
N PRO A 262 -28.26 3.91 -0.82
CA PRO A 262 -27.86 5.21 -1.33
C PRO A 262 -29.01 5.88 -2.09
N GLN A 263 -29.03 7.20 -2.03
CA GLN A 263 -29.69 8.03 -3.02
C GLN A 263 -28.68 8.30 -4.16
N PRO A 264 -28.92 7.82 -5.39
CA PRO A 264 -28.00 8.03 -6.50
C PRO A 264 -27.81 9.52 -6.80
N ALA A 265 -26.56 9.93 -7.03
CA ALA A 265 -26.27 11.26 -7.57
C ALA A 265 -26.70 11.36 -9.05
N PRO A 266 -26.93 12.56 -9.61
CA PRO A 266 -27.35 12.73 -11.01
C PRO A 266 -26.43 12.10 -12.07
N ASN A 267 -25.15 11.94 -11.76
CA ASN A 267 -24.15 11.32 -12.63
C ASN A 267 -23.89 9.83 -12.33
N ALA A 268 -24.64 9.23 -11.41
CA ALA A 268 -24.48 7.83 -11.02
C ALA A 268 -25.09 6.88 -12.06
N GLY A 269 -24.32 5.88 -12.47
CA GLY A 269 -24.87 4.65 -13.03
C GLY A 269 -25.36 3.76 -11.91
N VAL A 270 -26.59 3.23 -12.03
CA VAL A 270 -27.10 2.21 -11.11
C VAL A 270 -26.97 0.86 -11.78
N ASP A 271 -26.03 0.06 -11.31
CA ASP A 271 -25.68 -1.26 -11.87
C ASP A 271 -26.55 -2.38 -11.33
N LEU A 272 -27.14 -2.18 -10.14
CA LEU A 272 -28.03 -3.13 -9.50
C LEU A 272 -29.11 -2.38 -8.72
N TYR A 273 -30.35 -2.82 -8.90
CA TYR A 273 -31.45 -2.55 -7.98
C TYR A 273 -31.75 -3.81 -7.19
N GLU A 274 -32.18 -3.67 -5.94
CA GLU A 274 -32.67 -4.77 -5.12
C GLU A 274 -33.97 -4.32 -4.46
N GLN A 275 -35.05 -5.05 -4.70
CA GLN A 275 -36.40 -4.69 -4.23
C GLN A 275 -36.82 -3.23 -4.58
N GLY A 276 -36.33 -2.71 -5.71
CA GLY A 276 -36.60 -1.34 -6.18
C GLY A 276 -35.70 -0.26 -5.59
N GLU A 277 -34.80 -0.59 -4.67
CA GLU A 277 -33.79 0.33 -4.12
C GLU A 277 -32.49 0.23 -4.92
N ALA A 278 -31.78 1.34 -5.12
CA ALA A 278 -30.46 1.29 -5.73
C ALA A 278 -29.48 0.56 -4.79
N PHE A 279 -28.65 -0.34 -5.33
CA PHE A 279 -27.89 -1.29 -4.52
C PHE A 279 -26.40 -1.37 -4.86
N LEU A 280 -26.06 -1.23 -6.15
CA LEU A 280 -24.70 -1.07 -6.64
C LEU A 280 -24.68 0.12 -7.59
N LEU A 281 -23.83 1.09 -7.31
CA LEU A 281 -23.69 2.30 -8.11
C LEU A 281 -22.23 2.47 -8.52
N SER A 282 -22.02 2.94 -9.75
CA SER A 282 -20.72 3.31 -10.27
C SER A 282 -20.80 4.69 -10.92
N ALA A 283 -19.69 5.44 -10.87
CA ALA A 283 -19.50 6.60 -11.72
C ALA A 283 -18.04 6.75 -12.13
N PRO A 284 -17.78 7.16 -13.39
CA PRO A 284 -16.45 7.55 -13.80
C PRO A 284 -16.03 8.83 -13.07
N LEU A 285 -14.80 8.86 -12.57
CA LEU A 285 -14.18 10.04 -11.96
C LEU A 285 -12.78 10.22 -12.53
N GLY A 286 -12.65 11.16 -13.48
CA GLY A 286 -11.43 11.29 -14.29
C GLY A 286 -11.22 10.05 -15.16
N MET A 287 -10.05 9.41 -15.05
CA MET A 287 -9.73 8.15 -15.72
C MET A 287 -10.06 6.91 -14.88
N GLY A 288 -10.45 7.10 -13.62
CA GLY A 288 -10.80 6.02 -12.70
C GLY A 288 -12.30 5.93 -12.48
N GLU A 289 -12.65 5.20 -11.42
CA GLU A 289 -14.02 4.83 -11.11
C GLU A 289 -14.26 4.89 -9.60
N SER A 290 -15.46 5.28 -9.21
CA SER A 290 -15.92 5.19 -7.83
C SER A 290 -17.19 4.35 -7.76
N ILE A 291 -17.16 3.36 -6.88
CA ILE A 291 -18.21 2.35 -6.71
C ILE A 291 -18.72 2.40 -5.29
N TYR A 292 -20.04 2.39 -5.13
CA TYR A 292 -20.70 2.20 -3.84
C TYR A 292 -21.58 0.96 -3.88
N PHE A 293 -21.46 0.10 -2.87
CA PHE A 293 -22.26 -1.11 -2.71
C PHE A 293 -23.04 -1.05 -1.40
N ALA A 294 -24.34 -1.33 -1.43
CA ALA A 294 -25.22 -1.11 -0.28
C ALA A 294 -24.99 -2.06 0.92
N LEU A 295 -24.25 -3.15 0.75
CA LEU A 295 -23.90 -4.08 1.84
C LEU A 295 -22.51 -3.82 2.39
N ASP A 296 -22.36 -4.20 3.66
CA ASP A 296 -21.07 -4.39 4.30
C ASP A 296 -20.43 -5.70 3.79
N PHE A 297 -19.17 -5.63 3.35
CA PHE A 297 -18.44 -6.79 2.83
C PHE A 297 -18.09 -7.84 3.90
N ALA A 298 -18.14 -7.50 5.18
CA ALA A 298 -17.86 -8.38 6.31
C ALA A 298 -19.10 -9.07 6.87
N LEU A 299 -20.31 -8.62 6.51
CA LEU A 299 -21.56 -9.18 6.99
C LEU A 299 -22.16 -10.17 5.99
N ALA A 300 -23.14 -10.97 6.43
CA ALA A 300 -23.91 -11.81 5.54
C ALA A 300 -24.66 -10.95 4.49
N PRO A 301 -24.78 -11.41 3.23
CA PRO A 301 -24.26 -12.68 2.70
C PRO A 301 -22.77 -12.62 2.33
N MET A 302 -22.16 -11.44 2.21
CA MET A 302 -20.80 -11.27 1.68
C MET A 302 -19.74 -12.06 2.46
N ASN A 303 -19.95 -12.33 3.74
CA ASN A 303 -19.13 -13.27 4.49
C ASN A 303 -19.46 -14.74 4.13
N GLY A 304 -18.72 -15.29 3.17
CA GLY A 304 -18.79 -16.71 2.82
C GLY A 304 -19.78 -17.07 1.71
N TRP A 305 -20.39 -16.10 1.02
CA TRP A 305 -21.23 -16.37 -0.13
C TRP A 305 -20.44 -16.87 -1.34
N ALA A 306 -20.97 -17.90 -2.01
CA ALA A 306 -20.37 -18.53 -3.19
C ALA A 306 -20.21 -17.55 -4.37
N GLY A 307 -21.11 -16.57 -4.51
CA GLY A 307 -21.06 -15.58 -5.58
C GLY A 307 -19.97 -14.52 -5.44
N ASN A 308 -19.21 -14.51 -4.32
CA ASN A 308 -18.16 -13.52 -4.09
C ASN A 308 -17.11 -13.48 -5.20
N GLU A 309 -16.71 -14.64 -5.73
CA GLU A 309 -15.68 -14.66 -6.78
C GLU A 309 -16.15 -13.94 -8.04
N ALA A 310 -17.33 -14.27 -8.55
CA ALA A 310 -17.90 -13.63 -9.72
C ALA A 310 -18.22 -12.14 -9.47
N PHE A 311 -18.71 -11.80 -8.27
CA PHE A 311 -18.99 -10.43 -7.87
C PHE A 311 -17.73 -9.56 -7.88
N TRP A 312 -16.65 -10.00 -7.22
CA TRP A 312 -15.41 -9.22 -7.15
C TRP A 312 -14.66 -9.17 -8.48
N LYS A 313 -14.74 -10.22 -9.29
CA LYS A 313 -14.27 -10.19 -10.67
C LYS A 313 -14.91 -9.04 -11.45
N ARG A 314 -16.23 -8.91 -11.37
CA ARG A 314 -16.97 -7.81 -11.99
C ARG A 314 -16.54 -6.44 -11.46
N LEU A 315 -16.36 -6.29 -10.14
CA LEU A 315 -15.95 -5.01 -9.56
C LEU A 315 -14.52 -4.62 -9.97
N LEU A 316 -13.60 -5.58 -10.03
CA LEU A 316 -12.19 -5.34 -10.34
C LEU A 316 -11.91 -5.26 -11.84
N ASP A 317 -12.85 -5.68 -12.69
CA ASP A 317 -12.70 -5.57 -14.13
C ASP A 317 -12.35 -4.12 -14.54
N PRO A 318 -11.32 -3.93 -15.38
CA PRO A 318 -10.98 -2.62 -15.89
C PRO A 318 -12.16 -2.02 -16.67
N LEU A 319 -12.37 -0.71 -16.56
CA LEU A 319 -13.25 -0.01 -17.48
C LEU A 319 -12.74 -0.25 -18.92
N GLU A 320 -13.64 -0.59 -19.86
CA GLU A 320 -13.28 -0.89 -21.27
C GLU A 320 -12.48 0.25 -21.96
N SER A 321 -12.44 1.45 -21.38
CA SER A 321 -11.73 2.62 -21.89
C SER A 321 -10.47 3.04 -21.10
N SER A 322 -10.09 2.35 -20.02
CA SER A 322 -8.93 2.76 -19.23
C SER A 322 -7.69 1.99 -19.66
N PRO A 323 -6.66 2.65 -20.24
CA PRO A 323 -5.38 1.98 -20.37
C PRO A 323 -4.90 1.59 -18.96
N PRO A 324 -4.26 0.42 -18.79
CA PRO A 324 -3.61 0.07 -17.53
C PRO A 324 -2.76 1.26 -17.06
N PHE A 325 -2.73 1.50 -15.74
CA PHE A 325 -2.01 2.61 -15.11
C PHE A 325 -0.49 2.49 -15.36
N TYR A 326 -0.08 2.75 -16.59
CA TYR A 326 1.29 2.85 -17.02
C TYR A 326 1.56 4.33 -17.21
N ALA A 327 1.63 5.05 -16.09
CA ALA A 327 2.39 6.29 -16.08
C ALA A 327 3.88 5.94 -16.23
N SER A 328 4.28 5.50 -17.43
CA SER A 328 5.65 5.61 -17.88
C SER A 328 5.93 7.10 -18.05
N TYR A 329 6.29 7.75 -16.94
CA TYR A 329 6.88 9.07 -17.02
C TYR A 329 8.25 8.89 -17.69
N ASN A 330 8.28 9.07 -19.01
CA ASN A 330 9.51 9.33 -19.75
C ASN A 330 10.17 10.56 -19.12
N THR A 331 11.13 10.35 -18.23
CA THR A 331 12.08 11.40 -17.90
C THR A 331 12.94 11.64 -19.14
N PRO A 332 13.10 12.89 -19.60
CA PRO A 332 14.16 13.19 -20.55
C PRO A 332 15.46 12.73 -19.90
N ARG A 333 16.12 11.80 -20.58
CA ARG A 333 17.41 11.23 -20.19
C ARG A 333 18.47 12.33 -20.23
N ALA A 334 18.50 13.19 -19.22
CA ALA A 334 19.61 14.09 -18.97
C ALA A 334 20.61 13.32 -18.12
N ILE A 335 21.60 12.74 -18.80
CA ILE A 335 22.85 12.30 -18.20
C ILE A 335 23.49 13.55 -17.60
N ASN A 336 23.23 13.80 -16.32
CA ASN A 336 24.06 14.62 -15.46
C ASN A 336 23.83 14.17 -14.02
N LYS A 337 24.93 13.87 -13.32
CA LYS A 337 24.99 13.53 -11.89
C LYS A 337 24.14 14.53 -11.11
N THR A 338 22.92 14.14 -10.75
CA THR A 338 21.99 15.00 -10.01
C THR A 338 21.57 14.23 -8.77
N ILE A 339 21.98 14.74 -7.61
CA ILE A 339 21.35 14.39 -6.34
C ILE A 339 19.93 14.97 -6.44
N CYS A 340 18.92 14.11 -6.52
CA CYS A 340 17.54 14.55 -6.50
C CYS A 340 17.18 14.95 -5.06
N PHE A 341 17.36 16.23 -4.74
CA PHE A 341 16.75 16.84 -3.56
C PHE A 341 15.28 17.01 -3.83
N TYR A 342 14.45 16.20 -3.18
CA TYR A 342 13.02 16.45 -3.12
C TYR A 342 12.69 16.96 -1.71
N GLU A 343 12.71 18.28 -1.54
CA GLU A 343 11.71 18.91 -0.66
C GLU A 343 10.39 18.81 -1.40
N LEU A 344 9.71 17.69 -1.18
CA LEU A 344 8.41 17.40 -1.75
C LEU A 344 7.46 17.26 -0.59
#